data_AF-A0AA49FIH9-F1
#
_entry.id   AF-A0AA49FIH9-F1
#
_cell.length_a   1.000
_cell.length_b   1.000
_cell.length_c   1.000
_cell.angle_alpha   90.00
_cell.angle_beta   90.00
_cell.angle_gamma   90.00
#
_symmetry.space_group_name_H-M   'P 1'
#
loop_
_entity.id
_entity.type
_entity.pdbx_description
1 polymer ?
#
loop_
_entity_poly.entity_id
_entity_poly.type
_entity_poly.pdbx_seq_one_letter_code
_entity_poly.pdbx_strand_id
1 'polypeptide(L)'
;MEAPATEVTAQKVAVKVWRPILDKLEVKMTAACLRRDAYLSRILEVELDCLDKEVAVANSEAARAFVARKFDLLPDKKLVTFVLRSDLVERMSDVCARKRIVRDAFLNRLLLLLAASPKIFDRFLGLGAAWKSQLMKDYRGASFFEDSFYPIEESINPFWAARDWLAEDNESIYRIYWDDTLFKDVDLAGLNCYVEDRWVPGHPDEGAYRKQLDDLDIL
;
A
#
# COMPACT_ATOMS: atom_id res chain seq x y z
N MET A 1 -6.55 -17.21 -32.60
CA MET A 1 -5.31 -17.91 -32.22
C MET A 1 -5.13 -17.63 -30.74
N GLU A 2 -5.76 -18.44 -29.89
CA GLU A 2 -5.68 -18.28 -28.43
C GLU A 2 -4.26 -18.63 -27.99
N ALA A 3 -3.62 -17.73 -27.24
CA ALA A 3 -2.35 -18.04 -26.60
C ALA A 3 -2.55 -19.22 -25.64
N PRO A 4 -1.62 -20.17 -25.56
CA PRO A 4 -1.74 -21.29 -24.64
C PRO A 4 -1.88 -20.75 -23.21
N ALA A 5 -2.87 -21.26 -22.48
CA ALA A 5 -3.07 -20.91 -21.07
C ALA A 5 -1.77 -21.23 -20.31
N THR A 6 -1.03 -20.18 -19.94
CA THR A 6 0.14 -20.32 -19.08
C THR A 6 -0.32 -21.00 -17.80
N GLU A 7 0.20 -22.19 -17.53
CA GLU A 7 -0.18 -22.96 -16.36
C GLU A 7 0.15 -22.11 -15.12
N VAL A 8 -0.89 -21.61 -14.44
CA VAL A 8 -0.72 -20.72 -13.30
C VAL A 8 -0.27 -21.55 -12.11
N THR A 9 1.05 -21.70 -11.98
CA THR A 9 1.65 -22.41 -10.84
C THR A 9 1.47 -21.58 -9.57
N ALA A 10 1.17 -22.26 -8.47
CA ALA A 10 1.05 -21.62 -7.16
C ALA A 10 2.36 -21.77 -6.38
N GLN A 11 2.81 -20.69 -5.74
CA GLN A 11 4.02 -20.62 -4.95
C GLN A 11 3.70 -20.15 -3.52
N LYS A 12 4.36 -20.81 -2.55
CA LYS A 12 4.32 -20.39 -1.15
C LYS A 12 5.30 -19.25 -0.91
N VAL A 13 4.83 -18.14 -0.36
CA VAL A 13 5.67 -17.04 0.11
C VAL A 13 5.46 -16.84 1.61
N ALA A 14 6.56 -16.79 2.36
CA ALA A 14 6.55 -16.52 3.79
C ALA A 14 6.88 -15.05 4.05
N VAL A 15 6.05 -14.40 4.86
CA VAL A 15 6.07 -12.94 5.10
C VAL A 15 5.83 -12.70 6.58
N LYS A 16 6.59 -11.80 7.20
CA LYS A 16 6.27 -11.34 8.56
C LYS A 16 5.13 -10.33 8.47
N VAL A 17 4.00 -10.63 9.10
CA VAL A 17 2.82 -9.76 9.11
C VAL A 17 2.55 -9.27 10.53
N TRP A 18 2.26 -7.99 10.68
CA TRP A 18 1.85 -7.42 11.96
C TRP A 18 0.47 -7.97 12.34
N ARG A 19 0.41 -8.67 13.47
CA ARG A 19 -0.74 -9.50 13.85
C ARG A 19 -2.09 -8.75 13.92
N PRO A 20 -2.17 -7.51 14.44
CA PRO A 20 -3.43 -6.77 14.46
C PRO A 20 -4.06 -6.56 13.09
N ILE A 21 -3.25 -6.43 12.03
CA ILE A 21 -3.75 -6.34 10.65
C ILE A 21 -4.34 -7.68 10.23
N LEU A 22 -3.60 -8.77 10.49
CA LEU A 22 -4.01 -10.12 10.09
C LEU A 22 -5.35 -10.50 10.72
N ASP A 23 -5.49 -10.31 12.02
CA ASP A 23 -6.71 -10.67 12.76
C ASP A 23 -7.92 -9.89 12.22
N LYS A 24 -7.75 -8.59 11.95
CA LYS A 24 -8.81 -7.74 11.39
C LYS A 24 -9.16 -8.11 9.94
N LEU A 25 -8.16 -8.47 9.15
CA LEU A 25 -8.37 -8.91 7.77
C LEU A 25 -9.11 -10.25 7.73
N GLU A 26 -8.75 -11.21 8.61
CA GLU A 26 -9.42 -12.50 8.70
C GLU A 26 -10.92 -12.37 9.03
N VAL A 27 -11.27 -11.48 9.96
CA VAL A 27 -12.68 -11.16 10.28
C VAL A 27 -13.42 -10.63 9.04
N LYS A 28 -12.81 -9.69 8.30
CA LYS A 28 -13.40 -9.11 7.09
C LYS A 28 -13.54 -10.13 5.95
N MET A 29 -12.51 -10.96 5.73
CA MET A 29 -12.53 -12.00 4.71
C MET A 29 -13.63 -13.02 4.99
N THR A 30 -13.76 -13.44 6.26
CA THR A 30 -14.81 -14.37 6.69
C THR A 30 -16.20 -13.77 6.47
N ALA A 31 -16.39 -12.50 6.87
CA ALA A 31 -17.66 -11.81 6.67
C ALA A 31 -18.03 -11.63 5.19
N ALA A 32 -17.05 -11.49 4.31
CA ALA A 32 -17.23 -11.39 2.86
C ALA A 32 -17.26 -12.75 2.14
N CYS A 33 -17.12 -13.87 2.86
CA CYS A 33 -17.02 -15.22 2.29
C CYS A 33 -15.85 -15.38 1.28
N LEU A 34 -14.76 -14.63 1.46
CA LEU A 34 -13.61 -14.63 0.56
C LEU A 34 -12.48 -15.55 1.06
N ARG A 35 -11.86 -16.28 0.12
CA ARG A 35 -10.59 -16.97 0.38
C ARG A 35 -9.43 -15.99 0.28
N ARG A 36 -8.77 -15.73 1.40
CA ARG A 36 -7.67 -14.75 1.54
C ARG A 36 -6.65 -14.79 0.41
N ASP A 37 -6.03 -15.94 0.15
CA ASP A 37 -4.92 -16.04 -0.79
C ASP A 37 -5.36 -15.85 -2.26
N ALA A 38 -6.56 -16.32 -2.61
CA ALA A 38 -7.15 -16.10 -3.93
C ALA A 38 -7.50 -14.62 -4.14
N TYR A 39 -8.09 -13.97 -3.13
CA TYR A 39 -8.39 -12.55 -3.17
C TYR A 39 -7.10 -11.71 -3.26
N LEU A 40 -6.10 -12.00 -2.43
CA LEU A 40 -4.81 -11.29 -2.48
C LEU A 40 -4.09 -11.45 -3.82
N SER A 41 -4.19 -12.61 -4.46
CA SER A 41 -3.62 -12.78 -5.82
C SER A 41 -4.26 -11.80 -6.81
N ARG A 42 -5.60 -11.66 -6.79
CA ARG A 42 -6.31 -10.72 -7.67
C ARG A 42 -6.00 -9.26 -7.36
N ILE A 43 -5.86 -8.92 -6.07
CA ILE A 43 -5.46 -7.57 -5.67
C ILE A 43 -4.04 -7.26 -6.15
N LEU A 44 -3.09 -8.18 -5.93
CA LEU A 44 -1.69 -7.99 -6.32
C LEU A 44 -1.49 -7.86 -7.83
N GLU A 45 -2.35 -8.46 -8.66
CA GLU A 45 -2.32 -8.26 -10.11
C GLU A 45 -2.40 -6.78 -10.48
N VAL A 46 -3.26 -6.01 -9.80
CA VAL A 46 -3.43 -4.57 -10.02
C VAL A 46 -2.43 -3.76 -9.20
N GLU A 47 -2.24 -4.11 -7.94
CA GLU A 47 -1.45 -3.32 -7.01
C GLU A 47 0.04 -3.31 -7.34
N LEU A 48 0.58 -4.36 -7.97
CA LEU A 48 1.98 -4.36 -8.43
C LEU A 48 2.20 -3.41 -9.62
N ASP A 49 1.24 -3.29 -10.53
CA ASP A 49 1.25 -2.28 -11.61
C ASP A 49 1.20 -0.86 -11.03
N CYS A 50 0.31 -0.64 -10.06
CA CYS A 50 0.18 0.63 -9.38
C CYS A 50 1.46 1.00 -8.62
N LEU A 51 2.02 0.07 -7.84
CA LEU A 51 3.29 0.28 -7.13
C LEU A 51 4.43 0.64 -8.08
N ASP A 52 4.51 -0.04 -9.23
CA ASP A 52 5.55 0.21 -10.22
C ASP A 52 5.39 1.59 -10.91
N LYS A 53 4.17 2.10 -11.02
CA LYS A 53 3.91 3.44 -11.57
C LYS A 53 4.11 4.54 -10.53
N GLU A 54 3.55 4.36 -9.33
CA GLU A 54 3.51 5.36 -8.27
C GLU A 54 4.91 5.65 -7.71
N VAL A 55 5.74 4.61 -7.48
CA VAL A 55 7.09 4.77 -6.92
C VAL A 55 8.11 4.90 -8.05
N ALA A 56 8.05 5.97 -8.85
CA ALA A 56 8.88 6.12 -10.05
C ALA A 56 10.40 6.05 -9.81
N VAL A 57 10.86 6.50 -8.63
CA VAL A 57 12.28 6.50 -8.24
C VAL A 57 12.52 5.46 -7.15
N ALA A 58 13.61 4.71 -7.27
CA ALA A 58 14.01 3.76 -6.23
C ALA A 58 14.44 4.49 -4.95
N ASN A 59 13.97 4.02 -3.78
CA ASN A 59 14.44 4.49 -2.47
C ASN A 59 15.97 4.47 -2.41
N SER A 60 16.63 5.40 -1.73
CA SER A 60 18.07 5.24 -1.44
C SER A 60 18.34 4.00 -0.57
N GLU A 61 19.61 3.57 -0.49
CA GLU A 61 20.00 2.50 0.44
C GLU A 61 19.70 2.91 1.89
N ALA A 62 19.86 4.19 2.21
CA ALA A 62 19.60 4.73 3.55
C ALA A 62 18.11 4.66 3.88
N ALA A 63 17.24 5.05 2.94
CA ALA A 63 15.79 4.95 3.05
C ALA A 63 15.32 3.50 3.18
N ARG A 64 15.81 2.59 2.33
CA ARG A 64 15.51 1.15 2.43
C ARG A 64 15.92 0.59 3.79
N ALA A 65 17.12 0.90 4.26
CA ALA A 65 17.63 0.44 5.53
C ALA A 65 16.84 1.03 6.71
N PHE A 66 16.42 2.29 6.61
CA PHE A 66 15.57 2.94 7.59
C PHE A 66 14.22 2.23 7.73
N VAL A 67 13.51 1.99 6.62
CA VAL A 67 12.23 1.26 6.62
C VAL A 67 12.42 -0.14 7.19
N ALA A 68 13.48 -0.86 6.79
CA ALA A 68 13.76 -2.20 7.30
C ALA A 68 13.94 -2.22 8.82
N ARG A 69 14.74 -1.28 9.37
CA ARG A 69 14.94 -1.16 10.83
C ARG A 69 13.63 -0.85 11.55
N LYS A 70 12.85 0.11 11.04
CA LYS A 70 11.55 0.48 11.63
C LYS A 70 10.56 -0.69 11.58
N PHE A 71 10.57 -1.46 10.49
CA PHE A 71 9.75 -2.65 10.36
C PHE A 71 10.13 -3.71 11.39
N ASP A 72 11.42 -3.94 11.62
CA ASP A 72 11.90 -4.89 12.63
C ASP A 72 11.51 -4.49 14.06
N LEU A 73 11.35 -3.19 14.33
CA LEU A 73 10.87 -2.68 15.62
C LEU A 73 9.35 -2.84 15.84
N LEU A 74 8.55 -3.10 14.81
CA LEU A 74 7.12 -3.33 14.99
C LEU A 74 6.86 -4.52 15.93
N PRO A 75 6.04 -4.37 16.99
CA PRO A 75 5.77 -5.46 17.91
C PRO A 75 4.86 -6.53 17.27
N ASP A 76 4.86 -7.74 17.85
CA ASP A 76 3.89 -8.80 17.54
C ASP A 76 3.71 -9.12 16.04
N LYS A 77 4.85 -9.42 15.38
CA LYS A 77 4.86 -9.92 14.01
C LYS A 77 4.73 -11.44 13.98
N LYS A 78 3.82 -11.96 13.16
CA LYS A 78 3.62 -13.39 12.90
C LYS A 78 4.16 -13.75 11.52
N LEU A 79 4.91 -14.84 11.42
CA LEU A 79 5.28 -15.40 10.11
C LEU A 79 4.07 -16.08 9.49
N VAL A 80 3.60 -15.56 8.36
CA VAL A 80 2.44 -16.06 7.62
C VAL A 80 2.91 -16.56 6.26
N THR A 81 2.38 -17.71 5.84
CA THR A 81 2.58 -18.22 4.48
C THR A 81 1.34 -17.91 3.65
N PHE A 82 1.55 -17.28 2.50
CA PHE A 82 0.54 -17.09 1.46
C PHE A 82 0.84 -18.02 0.29
N VAL A 83 -0.20 -18.59 -0.31
CA VAL A 83 -0.13 -19.36 -1.56
C VAL A 83 -0.60 -18.46 -2.69
N LEU A 84 0.34 -17.85 -3.42
CA LEU A 84 0.05 -16.90 -4.49
C LEU A 84 0.45 -17.49 -5.84
N ARG A 85 0.01 -16.89 -6.94
CA ARG A 85 0.50 -17.26 -8.27
C ARG A 85 2.01 -16.98 -8.39
N SER A 86 2.76 -17.89 -8.99
CA SER A 86 4.23 -17.79 -9.11
C SER A 86 4.65 -16.52 -9.86
N ASP A 87 3.97 -16.19 -10.94
CA ASP A 87 4.25 -14.98 -11.73
C ASP A 87 4.09 -13.69 -10.90
N LEU A 88 3.11 -13.65 -9.99
CA LEU A 88 2.95 -12.51 -9.06
C LEU A 88 4.06 -12.46 -8.00
N VAL A 89 4.52 -13.61 -7.51
CA VAL A 89 5.63 -13.66 -6.53
C VAL A 89 6.93 -13.19 -7.16
N GLU A 90 7.23 -13.63 -8.38
CA GLU A 90 8.38 -13.20 -9.16
C GLU A 90 8.30 -11.70 -9.46
N ARG A 91 7.15 -11.24 -9.97
CA ARG A 91 6.90 -9.83 -10.27
C ARG A 91 7.02 -8.93 -9.04
N MET A 92 6.45 -9.34 -7.91
CA MET A 92 6.58 -8.62 -6.64
C MET A 92 8.04 -8.53 -6.21
N SER A 93 8.78 -9.64 -6.33
CA SER A 93 10.20 -9.68 -5.96
C SER A 93 11.05 -8.76 -6.86
N ASP A 94 10.77 -8.74 -8.17
CA ASP A 94 11.40 -7.83 -9.12
C ASP A 94 11.12 -6.35 -8.79
N VAL A 95 9.84 -5.96 -8.66
CA VAL A 95 9.46 -4.56 -8.38
C VAL A 95 10.08 -4.09 -7.06
N CYS A 96 9.98 -4.90 -5.99
CA CYS A 96 10.57 -4.55 -4.71
C CYS A 96 12.10 -4.46 -4.78
N ALA A 97 12.78 -5.33 -5.52
CA ALA A 97 14.22 -5.30 -5.68
C ALA A 97 14.68 -4.05 -6.44
N ARG A 98 14.10 -3.79 -7.63
CA ARG A 98 14.44 -2.62 -8.47
C ARG A 98 14.22 -1.30 -7.75
N LYS A 99 13.13 -1.20 -6.98
CA LYS A 99 12.76 0.04 -6.27
C LYS A 99 13.31 0.15 -4.87
N ARG A 100 14.07 -0.86 -4.42
CA ARG A 100 14.64 -0.92 -3.07
C ARG A 100 13.55 -0.80 -1.99
N ILE A 101 12.42 -1.48 -2.20
CA ILE A 101 11.29 -1.55 -1.28
C ILE A 101 11.44 -2.79 -0.41
N VAL A 102 11.19 -2.64 0.89
CA VAL A 102 11.11 -3.77 1.81
C VAL A 102 9.81 -4.52 1.51
N ARG A 103 9.91 -5.73 0.94
CA ARG A 103 8.74 -6.53 0.51
C ARG A 103 7.70 -6.72 1.61
N ASP A 104 8.17 -7.03 2.83
CA ASP A 104 7.28 -7.24 3.97
C ASP A 104 6.59 -5.92 4.37
N ALA A 105 7.25 -4.77 4.24
CA ALA A 105 6.63 -3.46 4.47
C ALA A 105 5.51 -3.19 3.45
N PHE A 106 5.77 -3.42 2.15
CA PHE A 106 4.76 -3.29 1.10
C PHE A 106 3.52 -4.15 1.37
N LEU A 107 3.72 -5.44 1.65
CA LEU A 107 2.59 -6.33 1.93
C LEU A 107 1.82 -5.91 3.18
N ASN A 108 2.50 -5.52 4.27
CA ASN A 108 1.81 -5.04 5.45
C ASN A 108 1.05 -3.73 5.18
N ARG A 109 1.59 -2.82 4.37
CA ARG A 109 0.91 -1.59 3.94
C ARG A 109 -0.37 -1.91 3.18
N LEU A 110 -0.28 -2.79 2.18
CA LEU A 110 -1.43 -3.23 1.39
C LEU A 110 -2.50 -3.88 2.29
N LEU A 111 -2.11 -4.83 3.13
CA LEU A 111 -3.04 -5.51 4.04
C LEU A 111 -3.69 -4.54 5.04
N LEU A 112 -2.93 -3.55 5.53
CA LEU A 112 -3.45 -2.53 6.44
C LEU A 112 -4.52 -1.67 5.77
N LEU A 113 -4.27 -1.22 4.53
CA LEU A 113 -5.22 -0.43 3.75
C LEU A 113 -6.52 -1.22 3.47
N LEU A 114 -6.41 -2.52 3.13
CA LEU A 114 -7.58 -3.40 2.94
C LEU A 114 -8.36 -3.63 4.25
N ALA A 115 -7.64 -3.79 5.37
CA ALA A 115 -8.24 -4.04 6.68
C ALA A 115 -8.77 -2.77 7.37
N ALA A 116 -8.37 -1.57 6.91
CA ALA A 116 -8.77 -0.31 7.52
C ALA A 116 -10.29 -0.12 7.54
N SER A 117 -10.79 0.63 8.53
CA SER A 117 -12.14 1.19 8.43
C SER A 117 -12.08 2.45 7.58
N PRO A 118 -13.20 2.92 6.99
CA PRO A 118 -13.19 4.09 6.12
C PRO A 118 -12.53 5.32 6.77
N LYS A 119 -12.80 5.60 8.05
CA LYS A 119 -12.18 6.72 8.79
C LYS A 119 -10.67 6.58 8.94
N ILE A 120 -10.19 5.36 9.18
CA ILE A 120 -8.76 5.09 9.35
C ILE A 120 -8.04 5.12 7.99
N PHE A 121 -8.68 4.60 6.95
CA PHE A 121 -8.21 4.68 5.57
C PHE A 121 -8.03 6.14 5.11
N ASP A 122 -9.04 6.97 5.33
CA ASP A 122 -8.96 8.41 5.02
C ASP A 122 -7.78 9.07 5.73
N ARG A 123 -7.57 8.73 7.01
CA ARG A 123 -6.45 9.24 7.80
C ARG A 123 -5.09 8.79 7.26
N PHE A 124 -4.94 7.54 6.81
CA PHE A 124 -3.70 7.04 6.21
C PHE A 124 -3.30 7.80 4.95
N LEU A 125 -4.28 8.27 4.19
CA LEU A 125 -4.08 8.91 2.91
C LEU A 125 -4.24 10.43 2.96
N GLY A 126 -4.44 11.02 4.15
CA GLY A 126 -4.64 12.46 4.29
C GLY A 126 -5.91 12.99 3.62
N LEU A 127 -6.91 12.14 3.38
CA LEU A 127 -8.09 12.51 2.59
C LEU A 127 -9.03 13.40 3.41
N GLY A 128 -9.34 14.58 2.90
CA GLY A 128 -10.19 15.58 3.56
C GLY A 128 -11.67 15.16 3.61
N ALA A 129 -12.42 15.58 4.63
CA ALA A 129 -13.79 15.10 4.89
C ALA A 129 -14.78 15.19 3.71
N ALA A 130 -14.54 16.08 2.74
CA ALA A 130 -15.40 16.26 1.57
C ALA A 130 -15.13 15.27 0.42
N TRP A 131 -14.00 14.56 0.43
CA TRP A 131 -13.50 13.81 -0.73
C TRP A 131 -14.51 12.79 -1.27
N LYS A 132 -15.10 11.97 -0.39
CA LYS A 132 -16.13 10.98 -0.76
C LYS A 132 -17.38 11.62 -1.35
N SER A 133 -17.83 12.74 -0.76
CA SER A 133 -19.03 13.43 -1.23
C SER A 133 -18.81 14.06 -2.60
N GLN A 134 -17.59 14.49 -2.91
CA GLN A 134 -17.21 15.03 -4.21
C GLN A 134 -17.08 13.91 -5.24
N LEU A 135 -16.32 12.86 -4.92
CA LEU A 135 -16.20 11.66 -5.74
C LEU A 135 -17.57 11.06 -6.11
N MET A 136 -18.50 10.96 -5.16
CA MET A 136 -19.86 10.46 -5.40
C MET A 136 -20.73 11.38 -6.27
N LYS A 137 -20.36 12.66 -6.44
CA LYS A 137 -20.99 13.53 -7.45
C LYS A 137 -20.41 13.24 -8.82
N ASP A 138 -19.09 13.09 -8.89
CA ASP A 138 -18.35 12.96 -10.14
C ASP A 138 -18.60 11.58 -10.81
N TYR A 139 -18.80 10.53 -10.01
CA TYR A 139 -18.95 9.14 -10.49
C TYR A 139 -20.37 8.56 -10.40
N ARG A 140 -21.37 9.40 -10.10
CA ARG A 140 -22.75 8.96 -9.78
C ARG A 140 -23.46 8.15 -10.89
N GLY A 141 -22.92 8.15 -12.11
CA GLY A 141 -23.48 7.43 -13.27
C GLY A 141 -22.75 6.17 -13.70
N ALA A 142 -21.45 6.00 -13.42
CA ALA A 142 -20.64 4.91 -13.97
C ALA A 142 -20.66 3.65 -13.09
N SER A 143 -20.43 3.80 -11.77
CA SER A 143 -20.37 2.67 -10.81
C SER A 143 -21.72 1.96 -10.65
N PHE A 144 -22.84 2.69 -10.76
CA PHE A 144 -24.18 2.13 -10.56
C PHE A 144 -24.51 0.99 -11.53
N PHE A 145 -24.02 1.04 -12.77
CA PHE A 145 -24.33 0.04 -13.79
C PHE A 145 -23.44 -1.20 -13.70
N GLU A 146 -22.16 -1.06 -13.37
CA GLU A 146 -21.25 -2.20 -13.24
C GLU A 146 -21.62 -3.07 -12.03
N ASP A 147 -21.86 -2.44 -10.87
CA ASP A 147 -22.14 -3.13 -9.61
C ASP A 147 -23.54 -3.77 -9.57
N SER A 148 -24.51 -3.20 -10.30
CA SER A 148 -25.92 -3.68 -10.26
C SER A 148 -26.22 -4.79 -11.26
N PHE A 149 -25.50 -4.84 -12.38
CA PHE A 149 -25.79 -5.79 -13.47
C PHE A 149 -24.78 -6.93 -13.58
N TYR A 150 -23.58 -6.80 -12.99
CA TYR A 150 -22.50 -7.79 -13.12
C TYR A 150 -21.89 -8.18 -11.76
N PRO A 151 -22.65 -8.82 -10.86
CA PRO A 151 -22.24 -9.07 -9.47
C PRO A 151 -21.04 -10.03 -9.31
N ILE A 152 -20.56 -10.65 -10.39
CA ILE A 152 -19.44 -11.60 -10.39
C ILE A 152 -18.28 -11.12 -11.28
N GLU A 153 -18.53 -10.19 -12.21
CA GLU A 153 -17.52 -9.70 -13.16
C GLU A 153 -16.90 -8.36 -12.71
N GLU A 154 -16.92 -8.10 -11.41
CA GLU A 154 -16.41 -6.85 -10.85
C GLU A 154 -14.89 -6.73 -11.10
N SER A 155 -14.48 -5.58 -11.65
CA SER A 155 -13.07 -5.28 -11.83
C SER A 155 -12.45 -4.96 -10.47
N ILE A 156 -11.54 -5.82 -10.01
CA ILE A 156 -10.95 -5.68 -8.67
C ILE A 156 -9.86 -4.60 -8.72
N ASN A 157 -10.17 -3.38 -8.28
CA ASN A 157 -9.21 -2.30 -8.06
C ASN A 157 -9.53 -1.56 -6.74
N PRO A 158 -9.13 -2.08 -5.58
CA PRO A 158 -9.69 -1.69 -4.28
C PRO A 158 -9.45 -0.21 -3.92
N PHE A 159 -8.46 0.45 -4.53
CA PHE A 159 -8.09 1.81 -4.21
C PHE A 159 -8.22 2.78 -5.39
N TRP A 160 -8.94 2.41 -6.47
CA TRP A 160 -9.11 3.26 -7.66
C TRP A 160 -9.57 4.68 -7.29
N ALA A 161 -10.57 4.78 -6.42
CA ALA A 161 -11.18 6.03 -5.99
C ALA A 161 -10.18 6.94 -5.26
N ALA A 162 -9.37 6.36 -4.39
CA ALA A 162 -8.36 7.11 -3.65
C ALA A 162 -7.21 7.54 -4.57
N ARG A 163 -6.81 6.70 -5.53
CA ARG A 163 -5.79 7.06 -6.52
C ARG A 163 -6.23 8.21 -7.41
N ASP A 164 -7.47 8.15 -7.91
CA ASP A 164 -8.03 9.19 -8.76
C ASP A 164 -8.03 10.54 -8.03
N TRP A 165 -8.49 10.54 -6.78
CA TRP A 165 -8.45 11.72 -5.91
C TRP A 165 -7.02 12.25 -5.69
N LEU A 166 -6.08 11.37 -5.33
CA LEU A 166 -4.70 11.77 -5.02
C LEU A 166 -3.93 12.25 -6.26
N ALA A 167 -4.31 11.79 -7.45
CA ALA A 167 -3.67 12.20 -8.70
C ALA A 167 -3.83 13.69 -8.99
N GLU A 168 -4.90 14.33 -8.50
CA GLU A 168 -5.11 15.78 -8.63
C GLU A 168 -4.00 16.59 -7.94
N ASP A 169 -3.49 16.08 -6.82
CA ASP A 169 -2.43 16.71 -6.02
C ASP A 169 -1.02 16.16 -6.35
N ASN A 170 -0.89 15.37 -7.42
CA ASN A 170 0.35 14.65 -7.78
C ASN A 170 0.89 13.76 -6.63
N GLU A 171 -0.03 13.29 -5.78
CA GLU A 171 0.24 12.37 -4.68
C GLU A 171 -0.06 10.93 -5.09
N SER A 172 0.46 9.97 -4.32
CA SER A 172 0.19 8.55 -4.58
C SER A 172 0.19 7.72 -3.30
N ILE A 173 -0.63 6.67 -3.30
CA ILE A 173 -0.87 5.81 -2.14
C ILE A 173 0.44 5.25 -1.58
N TYR A 174 1.37 4.85 -2.45
CA TYR A 174 2.64 4.26 -2.04
C TYR A 174 3.76 5.27 -1.77
N ARG A 175 3.56 6.57 -2.05
CA ARG A 175 4.53 7.63 -1.70
C ARG A 175 4.16 8.44 -0.46
N ILE A 176 2.89 8.40 -0.02
CA ILE A 176 2.49 9.05 1.23
C ILE A 176 3.28 8.46 2.40
N TYR A 177 4.09 9.31 3.04
CA TYR A 177 4.90 8.94 4.18
C TYR A 177 4.04 8.82 5.45
N TRP A 178 4.13 7.68 6.13
CA TRP A 178 3.55 7.47 7.45
C TRP A 178 4.63 7.64 8.51
N ASP A 179 4.55 8.73 9.26
CA ASP A 179 5.42 8.99 10.40
C ASP A 179 4.90 8.38 11.71
N ASP A 180 5.64 8.59 12.78
CA ASP A 180 5.32 8.14 14.14
C ASP A 180 4.24 9.00 14.84
N THR A 181 3.86 10.12 14.25
CA THR A 181 2.81 11.01 14.77
C THR A 181 1.43 10.63 14.27
N LEU A 182 1.36 9.86 13.18
CA LEU A 182 0.11 9.45 12.55
C LEU A 182 -0.80 8.69 13.54
N PHE A 183 -0.23 7.85 14.42
CA PHE A 183 -0.92 7.17 15.51
C PHE A 183 -0.09 7.21 16.80
N LYS A 184 -0.72 7.62 17.90
CA LYS A 184 -0.01 7.84 19.19
C LYS A 184 0.70 6.61 19.75
N ASP A 185 0.17 5.41 19.46
CA ASP A 185 0.58 4.18 20.14
C ASP A 185 1.35 3.22 19.21
N VAL A 186 1.58 3.60 17.96
CA VAL A 186 2.27 2.74 16.99
C VAL A 186 3.03 3.55 15.95
N ASP A 187 4.33 3.27 15.84
CA ASP A 187 5.18 3.78 14.78
C ASP A 187 5.00 2.91 13.53
N LEU A 188 4.37 3.48 12.49
CA LEU A 188 4.11 2.80 11.23
C LEU A 188 5.14 3.14 10.15
N ALA A 189 6.25 3.81 10.49
CA ALA A 189 7.29 4.17 9.53
C ALA A 189 7.89 2.96 8.82
N GLY A 190 7.88 1.79 9.49
CA GLY A 190 8.30 0.51 8.93
C GLY A 190 7.38 -0.05 7.84
N LEU A 191 6.22 0.56 7.59
CA LEU A 191 5.26 0.14 6.56
C LEU A 191 5.28 1.05 5.33
N ASN A 192 6.25 1.95 5.21
CA ASN A 192 6.37 2.81 4.03
C ASN A 192 6.97 2.05 2.84
N CYS A 193 6.40 2.28 1.64
CA CYS A 193 6.96 1.76 0.40
C CYS A 193 8.02 2.69 -0.19
N TYR A 194 7.88 4.00 0.03
CA TYR A 194 8.83 5.01 -0.40
C TYR A 194 9.09 6.00 0.74
N VAL A 195 10.35 6.39 0.90
CA VAL A 195 10.79 7.39 1.88
C VAL A 195 11.83 8.27 1.20
N GLU A 196 11.53 9.56 1.09
CA GLU A 196 12.52 10.53 0.62
C GLU A 196 13.64 10.68 1.63
N ASP A 197 14.83 10.95 1.14
CA ASP A 197 16.04 11.01 1.95
C ASP A 197 16.01 12.09 3.04
N ARG A 198 15.24 13.17 2.84
CA ARG A 198 14.97 14.20 3.87
C ARG A 198 14.25 13.67 5.12
N TRP A 199 13.55 12.53 5.00
CA TRP A 199 12.84 11.89 6.11
C TRP A 199 13.68 10.83 6.82
N VAL A 200 14.89 10.54 6.32
CA VAL A 200 15.80 9.56 6.91
C VAL A 200 16.68 10.25 7.95
N PRO A 201 16.58 9.89 9.25
CA PRO A 201 17.36 10.54 10.30
C PRO A 201 18.87 10.39 10.07
N GLY A 202 19.59 11.51 10.12
CA GLY A 202 21.03 11.60 9.91
C GLY A 202 21.46 11.64 8.44
N HIS A 203 20.53 11.69 7.48
CA HIS A 203 20.87 11.85 6.07
C HIS A 203 21.25 13.32 5.75
N PRO A 204 22.24 13.58 4.85
CA PRO A 204 22.61 14.96 4.48
C PRO A 204 21.43 15.84 4.05
N ASP A 205 20.47 15.26 3.32
CA ASP A 205 19.28 15.96 2.82
C ASP A 205 18.30 16.35 3.94
N GLU A 206 18.30 15.65 5.07
CA GLU A 206 17.50 16.03 6.24
C GLU A 206 17.97 17.39 6.79
N GLY A 207 19.29 17.57 6.91
CA GLY A 207 19.88 18.82 7.39
C GLY A 207 19.61 20.00 6.46
N ALA A 208 19.66 19.76 5.14
CA ALA A 208 19.33 20.77 4.14
C ALA A 208 17.86 21.19 4.20
N TYR A 209 16.94 20.23 4.36
CA TYR A 209 15.51 20.49 4.46
C TYR A 209 15.14 21.23 5.76
N ARG A 210 15.69 20.82 6.91
CA ARG A 210 15.45 21.51 8.19
C ARG A 210 15.92 22.96 8.15
N LYS A 211 17.09 23.21 7.57
CA LYS A 211 17.60 24.58 7.40
C LYS A 211 16.67 25.44 6.52
N GLN A 212 16.11 24.87 5.45
CA GLN A 212 15.14 25.57 4.61
C GLN A 212 13.85 25.93 5.36
N LEU A 213 13.38 25.06 6.27
CA LEU A 213 12.22 25.35 7.10
C LEU A 213 12.52 26.46 8.12
N ASP A 214 13.67 26.39 8.78
CA ASP A 214 14.12 27.44 9.72
C ASP A 214 14.22 28.81 9.02
N ASP A 215 14.65 28.84 7.75
CA ASP A 215 14.72 30.06 6.94
C ASP A 215 13.32 30.61 6.55
N LEU A 216 12.28 29.76 6.52
CA LEU A 216 10.89 30.15 6.22
C LEU A 216 10.15 30.68 7.45
N ASP A 217 10.45 30.18 8.66
CA ASP A 217 9.84 30.63 9.92
C ASP A 217 10.34 32.02 10.39
N ILE A 218 11.28 32.62 9.65
CA ILE A 218 11.84 33.97 9.90
C ILE A 218 11.11 35.07 9.08
N LEU A 219 10.15 34.71 8.21
CA LEU A 219 9.28 35.65 7.46
C LEU A 219 7.90 35.83 8.09
#